data_AF-A0A382J3I3-F1
#
_entry.id   AF-A0A382J3I3-F1
#
_cell.length_a   1.000
_cell.length_b   1.000
_cell.length_c   1.000
_cell.angle_alpha   90.00
_cell.angle_beta   90.00
_cell.angle_gamma   90.00
#
_symmetry.space_group_name_H-M   'P 1'
#
loop_
_entity.id
_entity.type
_entity.pdbx_description
1 polymer ?
#
loop_
_entity_poly.entity_id
_entity_poly.type
_entity_poly.pdbx_seq_one_letter_code
_entity_poly.pdbx_strand_id
1 'polypeptide(L)'
;MENKKTKLTISGVAKKSIKNIELAKTQNKNSVVIEKKPSRFTNKSSLNKFSSSGHKGKSFMESRSSGFSKHINPITNDFEKRKLAEQRATRRIKEEALSKDSKLKIGSKKRELKLTISRALSDDIETKTRSLASLKRAKLKENRDLKKNENKEIFKPVKRDVKIPESVTVRDLANRMAEQSSSLIKHLLGMGVTVTINQALAADTAEYLVQEFGHNPIRENKAEEIIKRIKETKSENLRSRPPIIT
;
A
#
# COMPACT_ATOMS: atom_id res chain seq x y z
N MET A 1 50.52 -44.94 31.64
CA MET A 1 50.34 -43.54 31.16
C MET A 1 48.97 -43.44 30.52
N GLU A 2 47.94 -43.11 31.30
CA GLU A 2 46.55 -43.02 30.83
C GLU A 2 46.16 -41.55 30.55
N ASN A 3 45.75 -41.27 29.32
CA ASN A 3 45.39 -39.92 28.87
C ASN A 3 43.94 -39.60 29.24
N LYS A 4 43.73 -38.89 30.35
CA LYS A 4 42.41 -38.35 30.75
C LYS A 4 42.04 -37.15 29.88
N LYS A 5 41.00 -37.30 29.03
CA LYS A 5 40.41 -36.20 28.26
C LYS A 5 39.56 -35.32 29.17
N THR A 6 39.91 -34.04 29.30
CA THR A 6 39.12 -33.04 30.03
C THR A 6 37.93 -32.59 29.18
N LYS A 7 36.71 -32.74 29.72
CA LYS A 7 35.46 -32.33 29.07
C LYS A 7 35.09 -30.94 29.57
N LEU A 8 35.24 -29.91 28.75
CA LEU A 8 34.84 -28.54 29.10
C LEU A 8 33.32 -28.40 29.02
N THR A 9 32.68 -28.12 30.15
CA THR A 9 31.25 -27.78 30.25
C THR A 9 31.09 -26.26 30.27
N ILE A 10 30.29 -25.73 29.35
CA ILE A 10 29.97 -24.29 29.29
C ILE A 10 28.75 -24.06 30.19
N SER A 11 28.98 -23.67 31.45
CA SER A 11 27.92 -23.21 32.34
C SER A 11 27.63 -21.73 32.07
N GLY A 12 26.64 -21.49 31.20
CA GLY A 12 26.14 -20.14 30.94
C GLY A 12 24.65 -20.19 30.61
N VAL A 13 23.83 -19.59 31.47
CA VAL A 13 22.37 -19.50 31.29
C VAL A 13 22.09 -18.60 30.09
N ALA A 14 21.78 -19.19 28.93
CA ALA A 14 21.51 -18.43 27.72
C ALA A 14 20.18 -17.67 27.83
N LYS A 15 20.24 -16.38 28.18
CA LYS A 15 19.09 -15.45 28.17
C LYS A 15 18.74 -15.01 26.74
N LYS A 16 18.55 -15.96 25.81
CA LYS A 16 18.02 -15.69 24.47
C LYS A 16 16.72 -16.48 24.31
N SER A 17 15.63 -15.77 24.07
CA SER A 17 14.27 -16.31 24.03
C SER A 17 14.16 -17.47 23.04
N ILE A 18 13.69 -18.61 23.54
CA ILE A 18 13.50 -19.88 22.82
C ILE A 18 12.70 -19.69 21.51
N LYS A 19 11.81 -18.69 21.45
CA LYS A 19 11.05 -18.29 20.26
C LYS A 19 11.92 -17.97 19.04
N ASN A 20 13.10 -17.39 19.23
CA ASN A 20 13.98 -17.01 18.11
C ASN A 20 14.72 -18.23 17.53
N ILE A 21 14.87 -19.30 18.31
CA ILE A 21 15.48 -20.56 17.87
C ILE A 21 14.51 -21.35 17.00
N GLU A 22 13.22 -21.38 17.36
CA GLU A 22 12.18 -22.03 16.55
C GLU A 22 12.00 -21.36 15.19
N LEU A 23 11.97 -20.02 15.15
CA LEU A 23 11.92 -19.26 13.90
C LEU A 23 13.13 -19.57 13.00
N ALA A 24 14.33 -19.70 13.57
CA ALA A 24 15.54 -20.03 12.81
C ALA A 24 15.55 -21.47 12.27
N LYS A 25 14.90 -22.43 12.95
CA LYS A 25 14.79 -23.83 12.46
C LYS A 25 13.89 -23.97 11.22
N THR A 26 12.95 -23.05 11.02
CA THR A 26 12.03 -23.08 9.87
C THR A 26 12.60 -22.46 8.59
N GLN A 27 13.78 -21.85 8.66
CA GLN A 27 14.35 -21.11 7.55
C GLN A 27 15.55 -21.84 6.94
N ASN A 28 15.69 -21.75 5.61
CA ASN A 28 16.78 -22.36 4.86
C ASN A 28 18.15 -21.81 5.34
N LYS A 29 19.20 -22.63 5.29
CA LYS A 29 20.57 -22.39 5.81
C LYS A 29 21.25 -21.08 5.33
N ASN A 30 20.62 -20.36 4.40
CA ASN A 30 21.14 -19.14 3.76
C ASN A 30 20.44 -17.83 4.19
N SER A 31 19.52 -17.85 5.16
CA SER A 31 18.85 -16.62 5.63
C SER A 31 19.32 -16.18 7.01
N VAL A 32 19.73 -14.91 7.14
CA VAL A 32 20.06 -14.28 8.43
C VAL A 32 18.92 -13.32 8.80
N VAL A 33 18.27 -13.55 9.95
CA VAL A 33 17.22 -12.69 10.49
C VAL A 33 17.87 -11.56 11.30
N ILE A 34 17.78 -10.33 10.80
CA ILE A 34 18.30 -9.13 11.48
C ILE A 34 17.12 -8.38 12.07
N GLU A 35 16.95 -8.47 13.39
CA GLU A 35 16.00 -7.62 14.13
C GLU A 35 16.52 -6.18 14.18
N LYS A 36 15.93 -5.29 13.37
CA LYS A 36 16.17 -3.85 13.49
C LYS A 36 15.41 -3.33 14.70
N LYS A 37 16.14 -2.95 15.75
CA LYS A 37 15.58 -2.21 16.89
C LYS A 37 14.97 -0.89 16.37
N PRO A 38 13.72 -0.54 16.73
CA PRO A 38 13.17 0.75 16.34
C PRO A 38 13.97 1.85 17.02
N SER A 39 14.59 2.70 16.21
CA SER A 39 15.19 3.94 16.68
C SER A 39 14.09 4.81 17.29
N ARG A 40 14.16 5.05 18.60
CA ARG A 40 13.30 6.00 19.30
C ARG A 40 13.80 7.42 19.00
N PHE A 41 13.54 7.93 17.81
CA PHE A 41 13.55 9.39 17.59
C PHE A 41 12.17 9.92 17.98
N THR A 42 12.09 10.42 19.21
CA THR A 42 10.94 11.14 19.73
C THR A 42 11.00 12.58 19.20
N ASN A 43 10.20 12.91 18.17
CA ASN A 43 9.90 14.31 17.88
C ASN A 43 8.91 14.82 18.93
N LYS A 44 9.46 15.32 20.04
CA LYS A 44 8.73 16.21 20.96
C LYS A 44 8.64 17.57 20.28
N SER A 45 7.48 17.91 19.74
CA SER A 45 7.07 19.32 19.62
C SER A 45 5.86 19.53 20.52
N SER A 46 6.17 20.01 21.71
CA SER A 46 5.22 20.63 22.62
C SER A 46 5.04 22.08 22.20
N LEU A 47 3.83 22.49 21.86
CA LEU A 47 3.43 23.87 22.10
C LEU A 47 1.94 23.93 22.44
N ASN A 48 1.69 24.50 23.62
CA ASN A 48 0.39 24.84 24.18
C ASN A 48 -0.02 26.26 23.75
N LYS A 49 -1.35 26.50 23.81
CA LYS A 49 -2.10 27.78 23.91
C LYS A 49 -2.15 28.64 22.63
N PHE A 50 -3.29 29.18 22.20
CA PHE A 50 -4.29 29.92 22.97
C PHE A 50 -5.73 29.79 22.44
N SER A 51 -6.67 30.02 23.36
CA SER A 51 -8.09 30.35 23.21
C SER A 51 -8.31 31.85 23.02
N SER A 52 -9.28 32.26 22.20
CA SER A 52 -10.16 33.45 22.37
C SER A 52 -11.23 33.44 21.27
N SER A 53 -12.50 33.21 21.64
CA SER A 53 -13.60 34.20 21.70
C SER A 53 -13.99 34.82 20.35
N GLY A 54 -15.23 34.58 19.93
CA GLY A 54 -15.74 34.95 18.61
C GLY A 54 -16.28 36.37 18.47
N HIS A 55 -16.72 36.67 17.24
CA HIS A 55 -17.68 37.72 16.92
C HIS A 55 -18.59 37.28 15.76
N LYS A 56 -19.86 37.72 15.85
CA LYS A 56 -20.98 37.48 14.92
C LYS A 56 -21.06 38.58 13.83
N GLY A 57 -21.63 38.21 12.67
CA GLY A 57 -22.30 39.06 11.68
C GLY A 57 -21.37 39.68 10.61
N LYS A 58 -21.70 39.80 9.33
CA LYS A 58 -23.00 39.85 8.60
C LYS A 58 -22.85 39.34 7.15
N SER A 59 -23.97 38.91 6.58
CA SER A 59 -24.23 38.60 5.16
C SER A 59 -24.04 39.81 4.22
N PHE A 60 -23.62 39.59 2.97
CA PHE A 60 -24.21 40.15 1.74
C PHE A 60 -23.64 39.46 0.48
N MET A 61 -24.49 39.34 -0.54
CA MET A 61 -24.37 38.58 -1.79
C MET A 61 -23.60 39.33 -2.89
N GLU A 62 -23.09 38.57 -3.87
CA GLU A 62 -23.22 38.75 -5.35
C GLU A 62 -21.94 38.39 -6.14
N SER A 63 -22.18 37.86 -7.33
CA SER A 63 -21.35 37.14 -8.32
C SER A 63 -20.17 37.86 -9.02
N ARG A 64 -19.14 37.10 -9.47
CA ARG A 64 -18.80 36.81 -10.90
C ARG A 64 -17.39 36.22 -11.15
N SER A 65 -17.36 35.29 -12.13
CA SER A 65 -16.33 34.97 -13.15
C SER A 65 -14.89 34.49 -12.81
N SER A 66 -14.58 33.32 -13.39
CA SER A 66 -13.35 32.88 -14.07
C SER A 66 -11.96 33.08 -13.44
N GLY A 67 -11.26 31.96 -13.20
CA GLY A 67 -9.80 31.95 -13.14
C GLY A 67 -9.23 30.76 -12.37
N PHE A 68 -8.65 29.79 -13.09
CA PHE A 68 -7.72 28.82 -12.51
C PHE A 68 -6.57 29.56 -11.81
N SER A 69 -6.52 29.54 -10.47
CA SER A 69 -5.32 29.94 -9.74
C SER A 69 -4.58 28.71 -9.23
N LYS A 70 -3.44 28.42 -9.87
CA LYS A 70 -2.45 27.47 -9.34
C LYS A 70 -1.87 28.10 -8.06
N HIS A 71 -2.04 27.43 -6.93
CA HIS A 71 -1.30 27.77 -5.72
C HIS A 71 0.20 27.54 -5.96
N ILE A 72 0.94 28.64 -6.07
CA ILE A 72 2.40 28.66 -6.09
C ILE A 72 2.86 28.50 -4.65
N ASN A 73 3.45 27.34 -4.31
CA ASN A 73 4.08 27.13 -3.02
C ASN A 73 5.33 28.03 -2.90
N PRO A 74 5.59 28.63 -1.72
CA PRO A 74 6.71 29.53 -1.53
C PRO A 74 8.03 28.78 -1.69
N ILE A 75 8.93 29.40 -2.44
CA ILE A 75 10.28 28.95 -2.75
C ILE A 75 11.07 28.88 -1.43
N THR A 76 11.25 27.67 -0.89
CA THR A 76 12.16 27.44 0.24
C THR A 76 13.28 26.48 -0.15
N ASN A 77 14.48 27.06 -0.25
CA ASN A 77 15.82 26.47 -0.27
C ASN A 77 16.11 25.33 -1.25
N ASP A 78 15.87 25.59 -2.54
CA ASP A 78 16.27 24.73 -3.67
C ASP A 78 17.76 24.91 -4.07
N PHE A 79 18.54 25.64 -3.26
CA PHE A 79 19.93 25.99 -3.54
C PHE A 79 20.84 24.76 -3.63
N GLU A 80 20.68 23.81 -2.70
CA GLU A 80 21.48 22.58 -2.70
C GLU A 80 21.16 21.70 -3.89
N LYS A 81 19.88 21.59 -4.27
CA LYS A 81 19.47 20.82 -5.47
C LYS A 81 19.98 21.47 -6.75
N ARG A 82 19.91 22.80 -6.85
CA ARG A 82 20.44 23.56 -8.00
C ARG A 82 21.95 23.41 -8.12
N LYS A 83 22.70 23.59 -7.02
CA LYS A 83 24.16 23.42 -6.97
C LYS A 83 24.60 22.00 -7.36
N LEU A 84 23.86 20.98 -6.91
CA LEU A 84 24.14 19.58 -7.24
C LEU A 84 23.80 19.25 -8.71
N ALA A 85 22.72 19.83 -9.26
CA ALA A 85 22.38 19.73 -10.67
C ALA A 85 23.44 20.41 -11.57
N GLU A 86 23.92 21.58 -11.17
CA GLU A 86 24.95 22.35 -11.88
C GLU A 86 26.32 21.65 -11.86
N GLN A 87 26.72 21.06 -10.71
CA GLN A 87 27.91 20.21 -10.63
C GLN A 87 27.81 18.97 -11.53
N ARG A 88 26.61 18.39 -11.69
CA ARG A 88 26.37 17.24 -12.58
C ARG A 88 26.40 17.64 -14.06
N ALA A 89 25.90 18.83 -14.41
CA ALA A 89 25.91 19.34 -15.77
C ALA A 89 27.32 19.68 -16.24
N THR A 90 28.11 20.35 -15.40
CA THR A 90 29.49 20.75 -15.71
C THR A 90 30.45 19.57 -15.77
N ARG A 91 30.22 18.50 -14.99
CA ARG A 91 30.98 17.24 -15.12
C ARG A 91 30.78 16.55 -16.47
N ARG A 92 29.66 16.76 -17.17
CA ARG A 92 29.42 16.18 -18.50
C ARG A 92 29.99 17.04 -19.64
N ILE A 93 30.12 18.35 -19.44
CA ILE A 93 30.50 19.28 -20.52
C ILE A 93 32.03 19.51 -20.56
N LYS A 94 32.77 19.24 -19.48
CA LYS A 94 34.25 19.36 -19.46
C LYS A 94 35.00 18.18 -20.13
N GLU A 95 34.31 17.26 -20.80
CA GLU A 95 34.95 16.19 -21.60
C GLU A 95 34.83 16.42 -23.12
N GLU A 96 34.18 17.49 -23.59
CA GLU A 96 34.05 17.81 -25.02
C GLU A 96 34.64 19.17 -25.38
N ALA A 97 35.94 19.32 -25.14
CA ALA A 97 36.77 20.29 -25.84
C ALA A 97 38.22 19.83 -25.75
N LEU A 98 38.59 18.87 -26.61
CA LEU A 98 39.92 18.61 -27.16
C LEU A 98 39.87 17.28 -27.94
N SER A 99 39.19 17.31 -29.08
CA SER A 99 39.29 16.28 -30.10
C SER A 99 40.33 16.68 -31.14
N LYS A 100 41.58 16.24 -30.93
CA LYS A 100 42.48 15.91 -32.04
C LYS A 100 43.37 14.74 -31.64
N ASP A 101 43.30 13.71 -32.46
CA ASP A 101 44.21 12.58 -32.57
C ASP A 101 44.19 11.51 -31.46
N SER A 102 43.29 10.53 -31.60
CA SER A 102 43.66 9.11 -31.40
C SER A 102 42.67 8.18 -32.12
N LYS A 103 42.91 7.99 -33.41
CA LYS A 103 42.67 6.69 -34.03
C LYS A 103 43.50 5.65 -33.26
N LEU A 104 42.98 4.42 -33.17
CA LEU A 104 43.60 3.19 -32.64
C LEU A 104 43.31 2.84 -31.16
N LYS A 105 42.13 2.24 -30.91
CA LYS A 105 41.93 0.97 -30.12
C LYS A 105 40.49 0.84 -29.62
N ILE A 106 39.52 0.48 -30.48
CA ILE A 106 38.21 -0.04 -30.01
C ILE A 106 37.50 -0.95 -31.05
N GLY A 107 38.27 -1.56 -31.96
CA GLY A 107 37.75 -2.43 -33.02
C GLY A 107 37.43 -3.88 -32.62
N SER A 108 37.84 -4.36 -31.43
CA SER A 108 37.73 -5.78 -31.10
C SER A 108 36.39 -6.18 -30.44
N LYS A 109 35.81 -5.34 -29.59
CA LYS A 109 34.75 -5.79 -28.66
C LYS A 109 33.39 -6.11 -29.28
N LYS A 110 33.11 -5.64 -30.51
CA LYS A 110 31.81 -5.86 -31.17
C LYS A 110 31.77 -7.13 -32.04
N ARG A 111 32.93 -7.64 -32.49
CA ARG A 111 33.01 -8.88 -33.29
C ARG A 111 33.05 -10.14 -32.43
N GLU A 112 33.43 -10.04 -31.15
CA GLU A 112 33.44 -11.15 -30.19
C GLU A 112 32.04 -11.71 -29.86
N LEU A 113 30.98 -10.94 -30.13
CA LEU A 113 29.60 -11.30 -29.80
C LEU A 113 28.86 -12.00 -30.96
N LYS A 114 29.47 -12.08 -32.15
CA LYS A 114 28.90 -12.83 -33.28
C LYS A 114 29.28 -14.30 -33.13
N LEU A 115 28.29 -15.19 -33.21
CA LEU A 115 28.52 -16.64 -33.18
C LEU A 115 29.05 -17.08 -34.54
N THR A 116 30.38 -17.18 -34.67
CA THR A 116 31.05 -17.66 -35.87
C THR A 116 31.55 -19.10 -35.67
N ILE A 117 31.56 -19.93 -36.73
CA ILE A 117 32.00 -21.33 -36.67
C ILE A 117 33.45 -21.43 -36.15
N SER A 118 34.35 -20.56 -36.59
CA SER A 118 35.73 -20.47 -36.08
C SER A 118 35.81 -20.15 -34.58
N ARG A 119 34.83 -19.40 -34.04
CA ARG A 119 34.75 -19.05 -32.62
C ARG A 119 34.21 -20.22 -31.78
N ALA A 120 33.39 -21.10 -32.37
CA ALA A 120 32.88 -22.31 -31.72
C ALA A 120 33.87 -23.47 -31.72
N LEU A 121 34.82 -23.49 -32.66
CA LEU A 121 35.86 -24.53 -32.80
C LEU A 121 37.19 -24.19 -32.11
N SER A 122 37.36 -23.00 -31.55
CA SER A 122 38.58 -22.63 -30.81
C SER A 122 38.42 -23.02 -29.34
N ASP A 123 39.23 -23.92 -28.80
CA ASP A 123 39.12 -24.40 -27.39
C ASP A 123 39.43 -23.32 -26.32
N ASP A 124 39.84 -22.11 -26.72
CA ASP A 124 39.94 -20.92 -25.86
C ASP A 124 38.57 -20.37 -25.40
N ILE A 125 37.49 -21.13 -25.57
CA ILE A 125 36.15 -20.90 -25.02
C ILE A 125 36.17 -21.29 -23.53
N GLU A 126 37.02 -20.65 -22.73
CA GLU A 126 36.61 -20.37 -21.36
C GLU A 126 35.48 -19.34 -21.45
N THR A 127 34.29 -19.90 -21.63
CA THR A 127 32.98 -19.25 -21.63
C THR A 127 33.04 -17.89 -20.94
N LYS A 128 33.07 -16.81 -21.72
CA LYS A 128 33.06 -15.44 -21.19
C LYS A 128 31.69 -15.19 -20.57
N THR A 129 31.53 -15.69 -19.35
CA THR A 129 30.31 -15.61 -18.57
C THR A 129 29.98 -14.14 -18.36
N ARG A 130 28.69 -13.82 -18.31
CA ARG A 130 28.24 -12.46 -17.98
C ARG A 130 28.91 -12.04 -16.67
N SER A 131 29.36 -10.79 -16.59
CA SER A 131 29.97 -10.26 -15.37
C SER A 131 29.06 -10.49 -14.16
N LEU A 132 29.65 -10.76 -12.99
CA LEU A 132 28.88 -11.01 -11.77
C LEU A 132 27.93 -9.85 -11.44
N ALA A 133 28.32 -8.62 -11.78
CA ALA A 133 27.47 -7.44 -11.63
C ALA A 133 26.23 -7.48 -12.57
N SER A 134 26.40 -7.93 -13.81
CA SER A 134 25.27 -8.11 -14.74
C SER A 134 24.30 -9.19 -14.25
N LEU A 135 24.81 -10.31 -13.74
CA LEU A 135 23.98 -11.40 -13.23
C LEU A 135 23.21 -10.97 -11.97
N LYS A 136 23.87 -10.27 -11.04
CA LYS A 136 23.21 -9.69 -9.86
C LYS A 136 22.11 -8.70 -10.25
N ARG A 137 22.36 -7.80 -11.22
CA ARG A 137 21.34 -6.85 -11.70
C ARG A 137 20.15 -7.54 -12.37
N ALA A 138 20.40 -8.59 -13.16
CA ALA A 138 19.34 -9.38 -13.79
C ALA A 138 18.46 -10.08 -12.74
N LYS A 139 19.07 -10.79 -11.78
CA LYS A 139 18.34 -11.44 -10.67
C LYS A 139 17.54 -10.45 -9.82
N LEU A 140 18.08 -9.27 -9.54
CA LEU A 140 17.35 -8.22 -8.81
C LEU A 140 16.13 -7.70 -9.57
N LYS A 141 16.22 -7.58 -10.91
CA LYS A 141 15.09 -7.17 -11.75
C LYS A 141 13.99 -8.24 -11.75
N GLU A 142 14.38 -9.49 -11.96
CA GLU A 142 13.47 -10.64 -11.91
C GLU A 142 12.74 -10.75 -10.56
N ASN A 143 13.49 -10.66 -9.45
CA ASN A 143 12.91 -10.71 -8.11
C ASN A 143 11.95 -9.52 -7.84
N ARG A 144 12.25 -8.32 -8.38
CA ARG A 144 11.33 -7.18 -8.31
C ARG A 144 10.03 -7.44 -9.08
N ASP A 145 10.11 -8.06 -10.25
CA ASP A 145 8.94 -8.35 -11.08
C ASP A 145 8.09 -9.49 -10.49
N LEU A 146 8.72 -10.52 -9.90
CA LEU A 146 8.05 -11.55 -9.12
C LEU A 146 7.31 -10.97 -7.91
N LYS A 147 7.99 -10.13 -7.11
CA LYS A 147 7.37 -9.44 -5.97
C LYS A 147 6.21 -8.53 -6.35
N LYS A 148 6.24 -7.90 -7.54
CA LYS A 148 5.08 -7.11 -8.01
C LYS A 148 3.86 -7.99 -8.26
N ASN A 149 4.05 -9.20 -8.78
CA ASN A 149 2.97 -10.14 -9.04
C ASN A 149 2.44 -10.75 -7.74
N GLU A 150 3.33 -11.12 -6.82
CA GLU A 150 2.96 -11.59 -5.47
C GLU A 150 2.11 -10.55 -4.71
N ASN A 151 2.48 -9.27 -4.78
CA ASN A 151 1.67 -8.22 -4.15
C ASN A 151 0.26 -8.13 -4.75
N LYS A 152 0.08 -8.36 -6.05
CA LYS A 152 -1.26 -8.34 -6.69
C LYS A 152 -2.15 -9.49 -6.22
N GLU A 153 -1.58 -10.68 -6.01
CA GLU A 153 -2.29 -11.85 -5.48
C GLU A 153 -2.80 -11.62 -4.05
N ILE A 154 -2.05 -10.86 -3.25
CA ILE A 154 -2.41 -10.54 -1.85
C ILE A 154 -3.59 -9.55 -1.77
N PHE A 155 -3.76 -8.68 -2.78
CA PHE A 155 -4.86 -7.70 -2.83
C PHE A 155 -6.09 -8.20 -3.58
N LYS A 156 -6.41 -9.50 -3.52
CA LYS A 156 -7.72 -9.96 -4.01
C LYS A 156 -8.82 -9.26 -3.20
N PRO A 157 -9.80 -8.60 -3.85
CA PRO A 157 -10.84 -7.87 -3.14
C PRO A 157 -11.64 -8.85 -2.28
N VAL A 158 -11.67 -8.58 -0.97
CA VAL A 158 -12.40 -9.40 0.00
C VAL A 158 -13.90 -9.16 -0.20
N LYS A 159 -14.62 -10.19 -0.62
CA LYS A 159 -16.08 -10.14 -0.75
C LYS A 159 -16.70 -10.08 0.64
N ARG A 160 -17.57 -9.09 0.86
CA ARG A 160 -18.33 -8.93 2.11
C ARG A 160 -19.83 -8.96 1.82
N ASP A 161 -20.58 -9.48 2.78
CA ASP A 161 -22.03 -9.42 2.80
C ASP A 161 -22.45 -8.07 3.41
N VAL A 162 -23.10 -7.23 2.60
CA VAL A 162 -23.47 -5.86 2.97
C VAL A 162 -24.97 -5.80 3.16
N LYS A 163 -25.41 -5.54 4.39
CA LYS A 163 -26.82 -5.32 4.68
C LYS A 163 -27.23 -3.91 4.27
N ILE A 164 -28.29 -3.76 3.50
CA ILE A 164 -28.74 -2.47 2.93
C ILE A 164 -30.14 -2.16 3.45
N PRO A 165 -30.32 -1.10 4.27
CA PRO A 165 -31.64 -0.60 4.63
C PRO A 165 -32.28 0.17 3.47
N GLU A 166 -33.56 0.55 3.60
CA GLU A 166 -34.31 1.29 2.56
C GLU A 166 -33.62 2.60 2.13
N SER A 167 -33.00 3.28 3.09
CA SER A 167 -32.24 4.51 2.87
C SER A 167 -30.94 4.46 3.66
N VAL A 168 -29.80 4.63 2.99
CA VAL A 168 -28.45 4.54 3.58
C VAL A 168 -27.58 5.69 3.12
N THR A 169 -26.76 6.25 4.00
CA THR A 169 -25.81 7.29 3.59
C THR A 169 -24.60 6.69 2.87
N VAL A 170 -23.97 7.46 1.99
CA VAL A 170 -22.73 7.02 1.29
C VAL A 170 -21.63 6.64 2.29
N ARG A 171 -21.51 7.40 3.38
CA ARG A 171 -20.56 7.12 4.47
C ARG A 171 -20.81 5.75 5.09
N ASP A 172 -22.06 5.45 5.43
CA ASP A 172 -22.41 4.21 6.12
C ASP A 172 -22.26 3.00 5.17
N LEU A 173 -22.65 3.16 3.90
CA LEU A 173 -22.46 2.14 2.88
C LEU A 173 -20.97 1.80 2.70
N ALA A 174 -20.11 2.82 2.59
CA ALA A 174 -18.66 2.67 2.48
C ALA A 174 -18.07 1.91 3.69
N ASN A 175 -18.49 2.27 4.89
CA ASN A 175 -18.06 1.62 6.13
C ASN A 175 -18.46 0.14 6.17
N ARG A 176 -19.68 -0.21 5.71
CA ARG A 176 -20.14 -1.62 5.64
C ARG A 176 -19.35 -2.43 4.59
N MET A 177 -18.95 -1.82 3.49
CA MET A 177 -18.12 -2.43 2.43
C MET A 177 -16.64 -2.51 2.81
N ALA A 178 -16.20 -1.73 3.81
CA ALA A 178 -14.79 -1.45 4.10
C ALA A 178 -14.06 -0.81 2.89
N GLU A 179 -14.77 0.02 2.15
CA GLU A 179 -14.29 0.78 1.00
C GLU A 179 -14.21 2.27 1.30
N GLN A 180 -13.43 3.02 0.52
CA GLN A 180 -13.36 4.46 0.70
C GLN A 180 -14.62 5.15 0.14
N SER A 181 -15.23 6.05 0.91
CA SER A 181 -16.40 6.83 0.45
C SER A 181 -16.10 7.63 -0.83
N SER A 182 -14.85 8.08 -1.02
CA SER A 182 -14.42 8.76 -2.24
C SER A 182 -14.49 7.87 -3.48
N SER A 183 -14.32 6.55 -3.34
CA SER A 183 -14.43 5.60 -4.44
C SER A 183 -15.89 5.46 -4.91
N LEU A 184 -16.81 5.29 -3.95
CA LEU A 184 -18.25 5.25 -4.25
C LEU A 184 -18.75 6.55 -4.89
N ILE A 185 -18.33 7.71 -4.36
CA ILE A 185 -18.70 9.02 -4.93
C ILE A 185 -18.18 9.17 -6.36
N LYS A 186 -16.96 8.72 -6.65
CA LYS A 186 -16.42 8.72 -8.01
C LYS A 186 -17.24 7.84 -8.95
N HIS A 187 -17.68 6.67 -8.48
CA HIS A 187 -18.52 5.76 -9.27
C HIS A 187 -19.88 6.40 -9.60
N LEU A 188 -20.54 6.98 -8.59
CA LEU A 188 -21.80 7.70 -8.76
C LEU A 188 -21.66 8.91 -9.70
N LEU A 189 -20.55 9.66 -9.58
CA LEU A 189 -20.26 10.78 -10.47
C LEU A 189 -20.05 10.30 -11.92
N GLY A 190 -19.42 9.14 -12.11
CA GLY A 190 -19.29 8.50 -13.43
C GLY A 190 -20.65 8.12 -14.05
N MET A 191 -21.65 7.83 -13.22
CA MET A 191 -23.04 7.58 -13.64
C MET A 191 -23.86 8.88 -13.81
N GLY A 192 -23.27 10.05 -13.59
CA GLY A 192 -23.95 11.35 -13.67
C GLY A 192 -24.73 11.75 -12.41
N VAL A 193 -24.63 10.97 -11.31
CA VAL A 193 -25.30 11.29 -10.05
C VAL A 193 -24.31 12.00 -9.12
N THR A 194 -24.53 13.29 -8.86
CA THR A 194 -23.72 14.05 -7.91
C THR A 194 -24.23 13.84 -6.48
N VAL A 195 -23.39 13.25 -5.63
CA VAL A 195 -23.75 12.89 -4.25
C VAL A 195 -22.67 13.33 -3.27
N THR A 196 -23.06 13.74 -2.06
CA THR A 196 -22.13 14.08 -0.96
C THR A 196 -22.01 12.95 0.08
N ILE A 197 -21.00 13.01 0.94
CA ILE A 197 -20.67 11.91 1.90
C ILE A 197 -21.85 11.53 2.82
N ASN A 198 -22.63 12.52 3.27
CA ASN A 198 -23.72 12.31 4.23
C ASN A 198 -25.10 12.27 3.54
N GLN A 199 -25.16 12.28 2.22
CA GLN A 199 -26.42 12.21 1.49
C GLN A 199 -26.97 10.79 1.52
N ALA A 200 -28.28 10.69 1.72
CA ALA A 200 -29.01 9.43 1.69
C ALA A 200 -29.18 8.94 0.25
N LEU A 201 -28.95 7.65 0.05
CA LEU A 201 -29.18 6.91 -1.19
C LEU A 201 -30.33 5.94 -1.00
N ALA A 202 -31.09 5.74 -2.08
CA ALA A 202 -32.09 4.69 -2.14
C ALA A 202 -31.43 3.29 -2.15
N ALA A 203 -32.14 2.30 -1.60
CA ALA A 203 -31.66 0.92 -1.54
C ALA A 203 -31.24 0.35 -2.90
N ASP A 204 -31.99 0.63 -3.98
CA ASP A 204 -31.67 0.12 -5.32
C ASP A 204 -30.33 0.64 -5.84
N THR A 205 -30.04 1.93 -5.61
CA THR A 205 -28.75 2.53 -5.99
C THR A 205 -27.61 1.98 -5.14
N ALA A 206 -27.85 1.76 -3.84
CA ALA A 206 -26.87 1.16 -2.96
C ALA A 206 -26.56 -0.30 -3.33
N GLU A 207 -27.57 -1.08 -3.72
CA GLU A 207 -27.40 -2.45 -4.19
C GLU A 207 -26.54 -2.51 -5.46
N TYR A 208 -26.83 -1.62 -6.42
CA TYR A 208 -26.04 -1.50 -7.63
C TYR A 208 -24.56 -1.23 -7.32
N LEU A 209 -24.28 -0.25 -6.45
CA LEU A 209 -22.90 0.04 -6.03
C LEU A 209 -22.23 -1.15 -5.34
N VAL A 210 -22.95 -1.90 -4.52
CA VAL A 210 -22.38 -3.07 -3.83
C VAL A 210 -21.98 -4.16 -4.83
N GLN A 211 -22.80 -4.41 -5.85
CA GLN A 211 -22.49 -5.37 -6.91
C GLN A 211 -21.28 -4.95 -7.76
N GLU A 212 -21.18 -3.68 -8.15
CA GLU A 212 -20.07 -3.15 -8.95
C GLU A 212 -18.71 -3.32 -8.24
N PHE A 213 -18.69 -3.19 -6.92
CA PHE A 213 -17.50 -3.39 -6.10
C PHE A 213 -17.25 -4.87 -5.74
N GLY A 214 -18.07 -5.79 -6.25
CA GLY A 214 -17.90 -7.23 -6.06
C GLY A 214 -18.28 -7.74 -4.67
N HIS A 215 -19.14 -7.01 -3.96
CA HIS A 215 -19.72 -7.41 -2.68
C HIS A 215 -21.13 -7.97 -2.87
N ASN A 216 -21.64 -8.65 -1.85
CA ASN A 216 -22.95 -9.30 -1.91
C ASN A 216 -24.01 -8.45 -1.16
N PRO A 217 -25.02 -7.89 -1.85
CA PRO A 217 -26.05 -7.09 -1.22
C PRO A 217 -27.10 -7.97 -0.53
N ILE A 218 -27.43 -7.65 0.73
CA ILE A 218 -28.52 -8.26 1.48
C ILE A 218 -29.50 -7.15 1.86
N ARG A 219 -30.69 -7.12 1.25
CA ARG A 219 -31.72 -6.15 1.62
C ARG A 219 -32.26 -6.45 3.02
N GLU A 220 -32.29 -5.45 3.89
CA GLU A 220 -32.96 -5.55 5.18
C GLU A 220 -34.47 -5.36 4.95
N ASN A 221 -35.28 -6.38 5.24
CA ASN A 221 -36.74 -6.25 5.21
C ASN A 221 -37.20 -5.24 6.27
N LYS A 222 -38.31 -4.55 6.00
CA LYS A 222 -38.89 -3.55 6.91
C LYS A 222 -38.99 -4.14 8.32
N ALA A 223 -38.37 -3.47 9.29
CA ALA A 223 -38.45 -3.88 10.70
C ALA A 223 -39.91 -4.09 11.15
N GLU A 224 -40.86 -3.36 10.56
CA GLU A 224 -42.29 -3.53 10.75
C GLU A 224 -42.83 -4.93 10.44
N GLU A 225 -42.32 -5.58 9.40
CA GLU A 225 -42.78 -6.91 8.98
C GLU A 225 -42.27 -7.99 9.94
N ILE A 226 -41.03 -7.82 10.42
CA ILE A 226 -40.46 -8.66 11.47
C ILE A 226 -41.26 -8.49 12.76
N ILE A 227 -41.61 -7.24 13.13
CA ILE A 227 -42.43 -6.94 14.30
C ILE A 227 -43.84 -7.52 14.16
N LYS A 228 -44.46 -7.43 12.98
CA LYS A 228 -45.78 -8.05 12.70
C LYS A 228 -45.72 -9.56 12.87
N ARG A 229 -44.75 -10.24 12.26
CA ARG A 229 -44.56 -11.69 12.46
C ARG A 229 -44.41 -12.04 13.94
N ILE A 230 -43.56 -11.32 14.68
CA ILE A 230 -43.38 -11.55 16.12
C ILE A 230 -44.69 -11.35 16.88
N LYS A 231 -45.49 -10.35 16.51
CA LYS A 231 -46.80 -10.08 17.13
C LYS A 231 -47.81 -11.19 16.83
N GLU A 232 -47.86 -11.68 15.59
CA GLU A 232 -48.70 -12.80 15.16
C GLU A 232 -48.32 -14.11 15.89
N THR A 233 -47.03 -14.46 15.95
CA THR A 233 -46.56 -15.64 16.70
C THR A 233 -46.84 -15.52 18.20
N LYS A 234 -46.78 -14.31 18.76
CA LYS A 234 -47.15 -14.07 20.16
C LYS A 234 -48.64 -14.22 20.39
N SER A 235 -49.51 -13.79 19.47
CA SER A 235 -50.96 -13.97 19.61
C SER A 235 -51.38 -15.44 19.61
N GLU A 236 -50.71 -16.29 18.84
CA GLU A 236 -50.97 -17.74 18.82
C GLU A 236 -50.64 -18.43 20.16
N ASN A 237 -49.66 -17.90 20.89
CA ASN A 237 -49.19 -18.47 22.16
C ASN A 237 -49.83 -17.80 23.40
N LEU A 238 -50.87 -16.99 23.24
CA LEU A 238 -51.58 -16.39 24.37
C LEU A 238 -52.44 -17.43 25.09
N ARG A 239 -52.31 -17.49 26.41
CA ARG A 239 -53.19 -18.27 27.29
C ARG A 239 -54.05 -17.34 28.13
N SER A 240 -55.30 -17.73 28.37
CA SER A 240 -56.20 -17.00 29.27
C SER A 240 -55.61 -16.98 30.68
N ARG A 241 -55.60 -15.80 31.32
CA ARG A 241 -55.16 -15.61 32.70
C ARG A 241 -56.23 -14.82 33.48
N PRO A 242 -56.48 -15.15 34.75
CA PRO A 242 -57.46 -14.43 35.56
C PRO A 242 -57.07 -12.96 35.74
N PRO A 243 -58.05 -12.05 35.94
CA PRO A 243 -57.79 -10.63 36.13
C PRO A 243 -57.05 -10.39 37.46
N ILE A 244 -56.06 -9.49 37.41
CA ILE A 244 -55.39 -8.99 38.63
C ILE A 244 -56.25 -7.85 39.17
N ILE A 245 -56.74 -8.02 40.38
CA ILE A 245 -57.45 -6.98 41.13
C ILE A 245 -56.43 -6.37 42.09
N THR A 246 -56.18 -5.07 41.94
CA THR A 246 -55.40 -4.26 42.88
C THR A 246 -56.33 -3.39 43.70
#